data_AF-A0A944GGC5-F1
#
_entry.id   AF-A0A944GGC5-F1
#
_cell.length_a   1.000
_cell.length_b   1.000
_cell.length_c   1.000
_cell.angle_alpha   90.00
_cell.angle_beta   90.00
_cell.angle_gamma   90.00
#
_symmetry.space_group_name_H-M   'P 1'
#
loop_
_entity.id
_entity.type
_entity.pdbx_description
1 polymer ?
#
loop_
_entity_poly.entity_id
_entity_poly.type
_entity_poly.pdbx_seq_one_letter_code
_entity_poly.pdbx_strand_id
1 'polypeptide(L)'
;MNEHEQGVMTIVTIARIVESTLWYCLRPRDTAGFSKSEHDNRFKALTALTQEGSPFALNCDNNGENGKNLKEEMQYFIEDVYGDPGRIVTTNLDGTLRVEQSLCVELFDTIVKLRGYLEAFLHAGMRALEEANALEPDFKALIEEDILYFHSFAGKISCMLLADKFMELNQSANTYAQSYAKRHDLRDPRQDPEFNVKNDPSFRMLENEFHQINQDMVAVLNSYNDNEDFKYARQQVYSDCEIFSGKKQTTDLAAFFRVFSSYFDKILNVSERKLNNMFYEISKTVKSEQKEEA
;
A
#
# COMPACT_ATOMS: atom_id res chain seq x y z
N MET A 1 -8.15 5.42 -26.91
CA MET A 1 -6.86 4.86 -26.47
C MET A 1 -6.06 4.50 -27.70
N ASN A 2 -5.08 5.33 -27.99
CA ASN A 2 -4.21 5.13 -29.15
C ASN A 2 -3.07 4.14 -28.86
N GLU A 3 -2.33 3.74 -29.90
CA GLU A 3 -1.22 2.78 -29.80
C GLU A 3 -0.12 3.25 -28.83
N HIS A 4 0.12 4.55 -28.70
CA HIS A 4 1.15 5.09 -27.81
C HIS A 4 0.76 4.99 -26.32
N GLU A 5 -0.54 5.06 -26.02
CA GLU A 5 -1.07 4.92 -24.65
C GLU A 5 -1.05 3.47 -24.15
N GLN A 6 -1.09 2.47 -25.04
CA GLN A 6 -1.07 1.06 -24.66
C GLN A 6 0.18 0.67 -23.84
N GLY A 7 1.33 1.27 -24.15
CA GLY A 7 2.56 1.07 -23.39
C GLY A 7 2.46 1.59 -21.96
N VAL A 8 1.87 2.76 -21.77
CA VAL A 8 1.64 3.36 -20.44
C VAL A 8 0.55 2.61 -19.67
N MET A 9 -0.48 2.13 -20.37
CA MET A 9 -1.57 1.34 -19.81
C MET A 9 -1.07 0.01 -19.19
N THR A 10 0.01 -0.57 -19.72
CA THR A 10 0.69 -1.72 -19.10
C THR A 10 1.19 -1.36 -17.69
N ILE A 11 1.82 -0.20 -17.55
CA ILE A 11 2.31 0.30 -16.25
C ILE A 11 1.15 0.58 -15.30
N VAL A 12 0.06 1.20 -15.78
CA VAL A 12 -1.17 1.41 -14.97
C VAL A 12 -1.68 0.07 -14.44
N THR A 13 -1.76 -0.95 -15.29
CA THR A 13 -2.26 -2.28 -14.91
C THR A 13 -1.39 -2.92 -13.83
N ILE A 14 -0.06 -2.88 -13.98
CA ILE A 14 0.88 -3.37 -12.96
C ILE A 14 0.68 -2.59 -11.65
N ALA A 15 0.61 -1.26 -11.73
CA ALA A 15 0.49 -0.39 -10.57
C ALA A 15 -0.79 -0.67 -9.77
N ARG A 16 -1.91 -0.99 -10.45
CA ARG A 16 -3.16 -1.40 -9.79
C ARG A 16 -3.10 -2.78 -9.14
N ILE A 17 -2.36 -3.72 -9.71
CA ILE A 17 -2.17 -5.02 -9.06
C ILE A 17 -1.30 -4.86 -7.80
N VAL A 18 -0.23 -4.08 -7.88
CA VAL A 18 0.63 -3.75 -6.73
C VAL A 18 -0.20 -3.07 -5.63
N GLU A 19 -1.00 -2.06 -5.97
CA GLU A 19 -1.93 -1.40 -5.05
C GLU A 19 -2.94 -2.38 -4.43
N SER A 20 -3.56 -3.24 -5.24
CA SER A 20 -4.55 -4.23 -4.75
C SER A 20 -3.95 -5.20 -3.74
N THR A 21 -2.62 -5.33 -3.70
CA THR A 21 -1.89 -6.17 -2.75
C THR A 21 -1.89 -5.57 -1.34
N LEU A 22 -2.15 -4.26 -1.19
CA LEU A 22 -2.32 -3.61 0.12
C LEU A 22 -3.41 -4.26 0.98
N TRP A 23 -4.38 -4.95 0.37
CA TRP A 23 -5.38 -5.71 1.11
C TRP A 23 -4.78 -6.81 1.98
N TYR A 24 -3.64 -7.39 1.61
CA TYR A 24 -2.95 -8.39 2.43
C TYR A 24 -2.33 -7.79 3.69
N CYS A 25 -2.08 -6.48 3.74
CA CYS A 25 -1.64 -5.81 4.96
C CYS A 25 -2.74 -5.73 6.04
N LEU A 26 -3.99 -6.08 5.70
CA LEU A 26 -5.12 -6.08 6.62
C LEU A 26 -5.62 -7.49 6.90
N ARG A 27 -6.51 -7.60 7.90
CA ARG A 27 -7.29 -8.82 8.10
C ARG A 27 -8.26 -9.03 6.93
N PRO A 28 -8.52 -10.29 6.53
CA PRO A 28 -9.53 -10.60 5.53
C PRO A 28 -10.88 -9.98 5.89
N ARG A 29 -11.56 -9.39 4.90
CA ARG A 29 -12.93 -8.86 5.07
C ARG A 29 -13.97 -9.97 5.15
N ASP A 30 -13.73 -11.07 4.44
CA ASP A 30 -14.58 -12.25 4.45
C ASP A 30 -14.04 -13.28 5.44
N THR A 31 -14.96 -13.94 6.16
CA THR A 31 -14.69 -15.14 6.95
C THR A 31 -14.06 -16.28 6.14
N ALA A 32 -14.28 -16.33 4.82
CA ALA A 32 -13.65 -17.27 3.90
C ALA A 32 -12.15 -16.98 3.63
N GLY A 33 -11.61 -15.87 4.15
CA GLY A 33 -10.24 -15.46 3.94
C GLY A 33 -10.04 -14.72 2.61
N PHE A 34 -8.79 -14.69 2.12
CA PHE A 34 -8.47 -14.09 0.84
C PHE A 34 -8.75 -15.05 -0.33
N SER A 35 -9.20 -14.49 -1.46
CA SER A 35 -9.52 -15.29 -2.65
C SER A 35 -8.26 -15.84 -3.32
N LYS A 36 -8.12 -17.17 -3.32
CA LYS A 36 -7.06 -17.85 -4.08
C LYS A 36 -7.15 -17.58 -5.58
N SER A 37 -8.36 -17.53 -6.13
CA SER A 37 -8.53 -17.25 -7.56
C SER A 37 -8.04 -15.85 -7.93
N GLU A 38 -8.28 -14.85 -7.08
CA GLU A 38 -7.76 -13.49 -7.33
C GLU A 38 -6.24 -13.45 -7.25
N HIS A 39 -5.67 -14.12 -6.25
CA HIS A 39 -4.23 -14.28 -6.09
C HIS A 39 -3.58 -14.91 -7.33
N ASP A 40 -4.07 -16.08 -7.76
CA ASP A 40 -3.54 -16.79 -8.93
C ASP A 40 -3.68 -15.97 -10.22
N ASN A 41 -4.78 -15.21 -10.37
CA ASN A 41 -4.98 -14.35 -11.53
C ASN A 41 -4.02 -13.16 -11.53
N ARG A 42 -3.77 -12.54 -10.37
CA ARG A 42 -2.79 -11.46 -10.22
C ARG A 42 -1.38 -11.95 -10.48
N PHE A 43 -1.03 -13.14 -9.99
CA PHE A 43 0.27 -13.77 -10.28
C PHE A 43 0.49 -13.91 -11.79
N LYS A 44 -0.45 -14.58 -12.48
CA LYS A 44 -0.38 -14.77 -13.94
C LYS A 44 -0.28 -13.46 -14.70
N ALA A 45 -1.07 -12.46 -14.30
CA ALA A 45 -1.07 -11.15 -14.93
C ALA A 45 0.28 -10.44 -14.71
N LEU A 46 0.79 -10.38 -13.48
CA LEU A 46 2.08 -9.76 -13.19
C LEU A 46 3.19 -10.43 -13.97
N THR A 47 3.31 -11.76 -13.92
CA THR A 47 4.34 -12.49 -14.68
C THR A 47 4.27 -12.18 -16.18
N ALA A 48 3.08 -12.16 -16.78
CA ALA A 48 2.93 -11.84 -18.19
C ALA A 48 3.26 -10.38 -18.53
N LEU A 49 2.94 -9.45 -17.63
CA LEU A 49 3.18 -8.02 -17.81
C LEU A 49 4.64 -7.64 -17.55
N THR A 50 5.39 -8.42 -16.76
CA THR A 50 6.78 -8.11 -16.37
C THR A 50 7.84 -8.98 -17.03
N GLN A 51 7.47 -10.02 -17.78
CA GLN A 51 8.41 -10.90 -18.49
C GLN A 51 9.30 -10.13 -19.48
N GLU A 52 10.47 -10.70 -19.80
CA GLU A 52 11.38 -10.12 -20.79
C GLU A 52 10.69 -9.86 -22.13
N GLY A 53 10.98 -8.71 -22.73
CA GLY A 53 10.33 -8.25 -23.95
C GLY A 53 8.94 -7.64 -23.76
N SER A 54 8.38 -7.61 -22.54
CA SER A 54 7.17 -6.85 -22.26
C SER A 54 7.43 -5.33 -22.31
N PRO A 55 6.39 -4.49 -22.47
CA PRO A 55 6.54 -3.05 -22.39
C PRO A 55 7.17 -2.58 -21.05
N PHE A 56 6.88 -3.28 -19.94
CA PHE A 56 7.50 -2.99 -18.65
C PHE A 56 9.01 -3.30 -18.67
N ALA A 57 9.41 -4.49 -19.11
CA ALA A 57 10.80 -4.90 -19.15
C ALA A 57 11.63 -3.96 -20.05
N LEU A 58 11.12 -3.65 -21.25
CA LEU A 58 11.77 -2.73 -22.18
C LEU A 58 11.89 -1.31 -21.59
N ASN A 59 10.87 -0.81 -20.90
CA ASN A 59 10.94 0.48 -20.22
C ASN A 59 11.97 0.47 -19.09
N CYS A 60 12.06 -0.60 -18.31
CA CYS A 60 13.07 -0.74 -17.27
C CYS A 60 14.49 -0.73 -17.86
N ASP A 61 14.73 -1.52 -18.90
CA ASP A 61 16.05 -1.62 -19.53
C ASP A 61 16.52 -0.28 -20.12
N ASN A 62 15.58 0.56 -20.59
CA ASN A 62 15.87 1.89 -21.13
C ASN A 62 16.12 2.99 -20.08
N ASN A 63 15.86 2.71 -18.78
CA ASN A 63 15.93 3.71 -17.70
C ASN A 63 17.10 3.51 -16.74
N GLY A 64 18.14 2.77 -17.17
CA GLY A 64 19.39 2.61 -16.43
C GLY A 64 19.19 2.00 -15.05
N GLU A 65 19.89 2.52 -14.04
CA GLU A 65 19.89 1.96 -12.68
C GLU A 65 18.49 1.97 -12.03
N ASN A 66 17.68 3.01 -12.27
CA ASN A 66 16.34 3.09 -11.70
C ASN A 66 15.41 2.01 -12.28
N GLY A 67 15.51 1.76 -13.58
CA GLY A 67 14.75 0.69 -14.22
C GLY A 67 15.22 -0.70 -13.79
N LYS A 68 16.53 -0.89 -13.63
CA LYS A 68 17.09 -2.14 -13.06
C LYS A 68 16.57 -2.38 -11.64
N ASN A 69 16.61 -1.37 -10.77
CA ASN A 69 16.08 -1.48 -9.41
C ASN A 69 14.58 -1.80 -9.41
N LEU A 70 13.78 -1.12 -10.23
CA LEU A 70 12.35 -1.45 -10.33
C LEU A 70 12.11 -2.90 -10.78
N LYS A 71 12.89 -3.40 -11.76
CA LYS A 71 12.78 -4.78 -12.25
C LYS A 71 13.13 -5.79 -11.16
N GLU A 72 14.20 -5.56 -10.41
CA GLU A 72 14.62 -6.42 -9.29
C GLU A 72 13.59 -6.41 -8.15
N GLU A 73 13.14 -5.23 -7.72
CA GLU A 73 12.13 -5.08 -6.65
C GLU A 73 10.79 -5.70 -7.04
N MET A 74 10.37 -5.56 -8.30
CA MET A 74 9.15 -6.18 -8.82
C MET A 74 9.26 -7.71 -8.81
N GLN A 75 10.43 -8.26 -9.17
CA GLN A 75 10.66 -9.71 -9.13
C GLN A 75 10.59 -10.24 -7.69
N TYR A 76 11.28 -9.60 -6.74
CA TYR A 76 11.21 -9.98 -5.34
C TYR A 76 9.78 -9.91 -4.79
N PHE A 77 9.05 -8.85 -5.13
CA PHE A 77 7.65 -8.71 -4.75
C PHE A 77 6.76 -9.82 -5.32
N ILE A 78 6.93 -10.18 -6.60
CA ILE A 78 6.19 -11.27 -7.22
C ILE A 78 6.50 -12.60 -6.53
N GLU A 79 7.78 -12.89 -6.25
CA GLU A 79 8.19 -14.13 -5.58
C GLU A 79 7.68 -14.21 -4.14
N ASP A 80 7.83 -13.13 -3.37
CA ASP A 80 7.45 -13.10 -1.96
C ASP A 80 5.94 -13.15 -1.74
N VAL A 81 5.16 -12.47 -2.59
CA VAL A 81 3.71 -12.36 -2.43
C VAL A 81 2.99 -13.44 -3.22
N TYR A 82 3.39 -13.69 -4.47
CA TYR A 82 2.61 -14.49 -5.41
C TYR A 82 3.26 -15.83 -5.77
N GLY A 83 4.48 -16.09 -5.31
CA GLY A 83 5.22 -17.32 -5.56
C GLY A 83 4.54 -18.56 -4.97
N ASP A 84 5.08 -19.73 -5.34
CA ASP A 84 4.61 -21.02 -4.84
C ASP A 84 5.79 -21.86 -4.29
N PRO A 85 6.06 -21.82 -2.97
CA PRO A 85 5.41 -20.98 -1.96
C PRO A 85 5.99 -19.55 -1.92
N GLY A 86 5.12 -18.55 -1.75
CA GLY A 86 5.52 -17.18 -1.40
C GLY A 86 5.93 -17.07 0.07
N ARG A 87 6.76 -16.08 0.39
CA ARG A 87 7.19 -15.82 1.77
C ARG A 87 6.11 -15.11 2.60
N ILE A 88 5.39 -14.17 1.99
CA ILE A 88 4.40 -13.30 2.65
C ILE A 88 3.01 -13.90 2.56
N VAL A 89 2.62 -14.39 1.37
CA VAL A 89 1.34 -15.08 1.17
C VAL A 89 1.61 -16.52 0.77
N THR A 90 1.02 -17.46 1.51
CA THR A 90 1.18 -18.90 1.30
C THR A 90 -0.16 -19.55 1.09
N THR A 91 -0.18 -20.63 0.29
CA THR A 91 -1.35 -21.50 0.21
C THR A 91 -1.22 -22.61 1.26
N ASN A 92 -2.21 -22.70 2.15
CA ASN A 92 -2.31 -23.78 3.13
C ASN A 92 -2.65 -25.12 2.43
N LEU A 93 -2.49 -26.22 3.17
CA LEU A 93 -2.84 -27.57 2.69
C LEU A 93 -4.31 -27.72 2.29
N ASP A 94 -5.21 -26.92 2.86
CA ASP A 94 -6.64 -26.90 2.54
C ASP A 94 -6.98 -25.98 1.36
N GLY A 95 -5.98 -25.37 0.72
CA GLY A 95 -6.14 -24.45 -0.41
C GLY A 95 -6.51 -23.02 -0.02
N THR A 96 -6.58 -22.68 1.28
CA THR A 96 -6.80 -21.31 1.74
C THR A 96 -5.53 -20.49 1.70
N LEU A 97 -5.64 -19.17 1.53
CA LEU A 97 -4.49 -18.27 1.61
C LEU A 97 -4.24 -17.84 3.05
N ARG A 98 -2.97 -17.90 3.48
CA ARG A 98 -2.48 -17.35 4.73
C ARG A 98 -1.49 -16.22 4.43
N VAL A 99 -1.66 -15.09 5.11
CA VAL A 99 -0.70 -13.99 5.11
C VAL A 99 0.13 -14.04 6.39
N GLU A 100 1.45 -13.99 6.26
CA GLU A 100 2.36 -13.87 7.40
C GLU A 100 2.32 -12.45 7.98
N GLN A 101 1.68 -12.32 9.14
CA GLN A 101 1.38 -11.01 9.74
C GLN A 101 2.66 -10.28 10.18
N SER A 102 3.73 -11.00 10.51
CA SER A 102 5.01 -10.38 10.86
C SER A 102 5.67 -9.65 9.67
N LEU A 103 5.22 -9.93 8.44
CA LEU A 103 5.77 -9.33 7.22
C LEU A 103 4.84 -8.25 6.62
N CYS A 104 3.71 -7.91 7.26
CA CYS A 104 2.79 -6.90 6.75
C CYS A 104 3.42 -5.50 6.64
N VAL A 105 4.33 -5.14 7.55
CA VAL A 105 5.05 -3.85 7.50
C VAL A 105 6.03 -3.84 6.33
N GLU A 106 6.75 -4.94 6.12
CA GLU A 106 7.66 -5.10 4.99
C GLU A 106 6.92 -5.08 3.64
N LEU A 107 5.75 -5.73 3.58
CA LEU A 107 4.88 -5.69 2.41
C LEU A 107 4.42 -4.25 2.11
N PHE A 108 4.01 -3.51 3.13
CA PHE A 108 3.56 -2.13 2.96
C PHE A 108 4.67 -1.22 2.43
N ASP A 109 5.87 -1.29 3.03
CA ASP A 109 7.07 -0.56 2.57
C ASP A 109 7.39 -0.89 1.11
N THR A 110 7.42 -2.18 0.77
CA THR A 110 7.68 -2.67 -0.60
C THR A 110 6.68 -2.09 -1.60
N ILE A 111 5.38 -2.10 -1.27
CA ILE A 111 4.33 -1.54 -2.13
C ILE A 111 4.50 -0.03 -2.31
N VAL A 112 4.79 0.72 -1.23
CA VAL A 112 5.01 2.17 -1.29
C VAL A 112 6.20 2.50 -2.20
N LYS A 113 7.31 1.77 -2.06
CA LYS A 113 8.49 1.92 -2.90
C LYS A 113 8.20 1.61 -4.37
N LEU A 114 7.55 0.48 -4.66
CA LEU A 114 7.18 0.09 -6.02
C LEU A 114 6.24 1.11 -6.67
N ARG A 115 5.24 1.60 -5.93
CA ARG A 115 4.31 2.61 -6.44
C ARG A 115 5.00 3.94 -6.70
N GLY A 116 5.96 4.35 -5.87
CA GLY A 116 6.79 5.52 -6.15
C GLY A 116 7.55 5.42 -7.48
N TYR A 117 8.13 4.25 -7.79
CA TYR A 117 8.74 4.02 -9.10
C TYR A 117 7.71 4.05 -10.22
N LEU A 118 6.63 3.28 -10.11
CA LEU A 118 5.61 3.15 -11.15
C LEU A 118 4.96 4.52 -11.46
N GLU A 119 4.70 5.35 -10.46
CA GLU A 119 4.18 6.71 -10.64
C GLU A 119 5.16 7.62 -11.37
N ALA A 120 6.46 7.54 -11.08
CA ALA A 120 7.46 8.26 -11.84
C ALA A 120 7.44 7.85 -13.33
N PHE A 121 7.26 6.56 -13.62
CA PHE A 121 7.09 6.06 -14.99
C PHE A 121 5.78 6.56 -15.63
N LEU A 122 4.67 6.58 -14.89
CA LEU A 122 3.39 7.11 -15.38
C LEU A 122 3.49 8.60 -15.72
N HIS A 123 4.10 9.41 -14.85
CA HIS A 123 4.32 10.83 -15.11
C HIS A 123 5.26 11.07 -16.30
N ALA A 124 6.33 10.28 -16.43
CA ALA A 124 7.23 10.36 -17.59
C ALA A 124 6.50 9.98 -18.89
N GLY A 125 5.70 8.91 -18.85
CA GLY A 125 4.88 8.48 -19.98
C GLY A 125 3.86 9.53 -20.41
N MET A 126 3.12 10.12 -19.45
CA MET A 126 2.19 11.22 -19.74
C MET A 126 2.91 12.41 -20.38
N ARG A 127 4.07 12.81 -19.85
CA ARG A 127 4.84 13.93 -20.42
C ARG A 127 5.28 13.65 -21.85
N ALA A 128 5.80 12.45 -22.12
CA ALA A 128 6.22 12.06 -23.47
C ALA A 128 5.05 12.06 -24.46
N LEU A 129 3.87 11.56 -24.04
CA LEU A 129 2.65 11.60 -24.86
C LEU A 129 2.16 13.04 -25.10
N GLU A 130 2.26 13.90 -24.09
CA GLU A 130 1.90 15.33 -24.21
C GLU A 130 2.82 16.07 -25.18
N GLU A 131 4.14 15.85 -25.09
CA GLU A 131 5.15 16.40 -26.01
C GLU A 131 4.94 15.91 -27.45
N ALA A 132 4.45 14.68 -27.63
CA ALA A 132 4.10 14.11 -28.93
C ALA A 132 2.68 14.50 -29.42
N ASN A 133 1.92 15.29 -28.65
CA ASN A 133 0.53 15.62 -28.91
C ASN A 133 -0.38 14.38 -29.12
N ALA A 134 -0.10 13.33 -28.34
CA ALA A 134 -0.77 12.02 -28.40
C ALA A 134 -1.49 11.65 -27.08
N LEU A 135 -1.45 12.52 -26.06
CA LEU A 135 -2.13 12.28 -24.79
C LEU A 135 -3.63 12.60 -24.87
N GLU A 136 -4.48 11.58 -24.79
CA GLU A 136 -5.93 11.77 -24.71
C GLU A 136 -6.32 12.30 -23.30
N PRO A 137 -7.25 13.29 -23.20
CA PRO A 137 -7.69 13.83 -21.91
C PRO A 137 -8.26 12.78 -20.96
N ASP A 138 -9.01 11.80 -21.48
CA ASP A 138 -9.60 10.73 -20.68
C ASP A 138 -8.53 9.79 -20.11
N PHE A 139 -7.44 9.55 -20.85
CA PHE A 139 -6.32 8.75 -20.37
C PHE A 139 -5.50 9.48 -19.30
N LYS A 140 -5.28 10.79 -19.47
CA LYS A 140 -4.70 11.63 -18.41
C LYS A 140 -5.54 11.58 -17.13
N ALA A 141 -6.86 11.76 -17.26
CA ALA A 141 -7.79 11.70 -16.13
C ALA A 141 -7.79 10.32 -15.43
N LEU A 142 -7.64 9.23 -16.19
CA LEU A 142 -7.49 7.89 -15.64
C LEU A 142 -6.25 7.80 -14.74
N ILE A 143 -5.10 8.25 -15.23
CA ILE A 143 -3.83 8.17 -14.48
C ILE A 143 -3.89 9.05 -13.22
N GLU A 144 -4.39 10.28 -13.34
CA GLU A 144 -4.52 11.18 -12.20
C GLU A 144 -5.46 10.63 -11.11
N GLU A 145 -6.55 9.97 -11.53
CA GLU A 145 -7.49 9.33 -10.60
C GLU A 145 -6.91 8.05 -9.98
N ASP A 146 -6.11 7.27 -10.71
CA ASP A 146 -5.39 6.09 -10.19
C ASP A 146 -4.41 6.50 -9.08
N ILE A 147 -3.61 7.54 -9.34
CA ILE A 147 -2.66 8.10 -8.38
C ILE A 147 -3.39 8.58 -7.12
N LEU A 148 -4.49 9.34 -7.28
CA LEU A 148 -5.32 9.78 -6.15
C LEU A 148 -5.83 8.59 -5.32
N TYR A 149 -6.30 7.54 -6.00
CA TYR A 149 -6.82 6.34 -5.34
C TYR A 149 -5.72 5.66 -4.53
N PHE A 150 -4.56 5.41 -5.12
CA PHE A 150 -3.42 4.80 -4.42
C PHE A 150 -3.03 5.56 -3.17
N HIS A 151 -2.77 6.88 -3.26
CA HIS A 151 -2.36 7.66 -2.10
C HIS A 151 -3.43 7.66 -1.00
N SER A 152 -4.70 7.72 -1.38
CA SER A 152 -5.82 7.65 -0.44
C SER A 152 -5.91 6.27 0.21
N PHE A 153 -5.66 5.20 -0.54
CA PHE A 153 -5.77 3.85 -0.04
C PHE A 153 -4.59 3.50 0.86
N ALA A 154 -3.36 3.75 0.42
CA ALA A 154 -2.16 3.59 1.24
C ALA A 154 -2.18 4.50 2.48
N GLY A 155 -2.71 5.73 2.38
CA GLY A 155 -2.98 6.61 3.53
C GLY A 155 -3.94 5.99 4.54
N LYS A 156 -5.03 5.37 4.08
CA LYS A 156 -5.95 4.63 4.95
C LYS A 156 -5.29 3.41 5.60
N ILE A 157 -4.59 2.59 4.82
CA ILE A 157 -3.93 1.37 5.30
C ILE A 157 -2.88 1.71 6.36
N SER A 158 -2.03 2.70 6.12
CA SER A 158 -1.06 3.15 7.12
C SER A 158 -1.70 3.65 8.41
N CYS A 159 -2.84 4.37 8.35
CA CYS A 159 -3.58 4.75 9.55
C CYS A 159 -4.06 3.53 10.36
N MET A 160 -4.53 2.48 9.68
CA MET A 160 -4.93 1.23 10.32
C MET A 160 -3.73 0.50 10.93
N LEU A 161 -2.63 0.38 10.20
CA LEU A 161 -1.40 -0.25 10.67
C LEU A 161 -0.79 0.48 11.87
N LEU A 162 -0.78 1.82 11.87
CA LEU A 162 -0.32 2.63 13.00
C LEU A 162 -1.21 2.43 14.24
N ALA A 163 -2.52 2.40 14.05
CA ALA A 163 -3.46 2.14 15.16
C ALA A 163 -3.22 0.76 15.78
N ASP A 164 -3.12 -0.29 14.96
CA ASP A 164 -2.87 -1.65 15.43
C ASP A 164 -1.51 -1.76 16.12
N LYS A 165 -0.46 -1.20 15.51
CA LYS A 165 0.91 -1.24 16.07
C LYS A 165 1.02 -0.43 17.36
N PHE A 166 0.31 0.68 17.50
CA PHE A 166 0.23 1.43 18.74
C PHE A 166 -0.45 0.63 19.86
N MET A 167 -1.51 -0.10 19.54
CA MET A 167 -2.17 -0.97 20.52
C MET A 167 -1.25 -2.12 20.96
N GLU A 168 -0.52 -2.73 20.04
CA GLU A 168 0.51 -3.74 20.34
C GLU A 168 1.63 -3.18 21.22
N LEU A 169 2.15 -1.99 20.91
CA LEU A 169 3.17 -1.32 21.72
C LEU A 169 2.69 -1.09 23.16
N ASN A 170 1.48 -0.56 23.35
CA ASN A 170 0.92 -0.34 24.67
C ASN A 170 0.71 -1.65 25.44
N GLN A 171 0.25 -2.70 24.76
CA GLN A 171 0.10 -4.02 25.37
C GLN A 171 1.44 -4.62 25.77
N SER A 172 2.46 -4.51 24.92
CA SER A 172 3.83 -4.98 25.20
C SER A 172 4.45 -4.24 26.38
N ALA A 173 4.31 -2.90 26.41
CA ALA A 173 4.77 -2.08 27.53
C ALA A 173 4.13 -2.48 28.85
N ASN A 174 2.80 -2.67 28.86
CA ASN A 174 2.07 -3.10 30.05
C ASN A 174 2.49 -4.50 30.51
N THR A 175 2.69 -5.44 29.58
CA THR A 175 3.13 -6.81 29.88
C THR A 175 4.53 -6.81 30.49
N TYR A 176 5.43 -6.00 29.95
CA TYR A 176 6.78 -5.84 30.48
C TYR A 176 6.76 -5.19 31.87
N ALA A 177 5.99 -4.11 32.05
CA ALA A 177 5.82 -3.44 33.35
C ALA A 177 5.29 -4.40 34.43
N GLN A 178 4.27 -5.20 34.11
CA GLN A 178 3.73 -6.21 35.05
C GLN A 178 4.75 -7.29 35.38
N SER A 179 5.54 -7.74 34.40
CA SER A 179 6.59 -8.74 34.60
C SER A 179 7.73 -8.21 35.47
N TYR A 180 8.12 -6.94 35.26
CA TYR A 180 9.08 -6.23 36.09
C TYR A 180 8.57 -6.11 37.53
N ALA A 181 7.36 -5.58 37.73
CA ALA A 181 6.76 -5.44 39.06
C ALA A 181 6.75 -6.76 39.84
N LYS A 182 6.38 -7.88 39.19
CA LYS A 182 6.38 -9.21 39.83
C LYS A 182 7.77 -9.67 40.29
N ARG A 183 8.84 -9.27 39.60
CA ARG A 183 10.23 -9.60 39.96
C ARG A 183 10.81 -8.66 41.02
N HIS A 184 10.19 -7.51 41.24
CA HIS A 184 10.64 -6.45 42.14
C HIS A 184 9.60 -6.18 43.25
N ASP A 185 9.10 -7.25 43.89
CA ASP A 185 8.19 -7.19 45.04
C ASP A 185 6.92 -6.35 44.84
N LEU A 186 6.35 -6.38 43.63
CA LEU A 186 5.14 -5.63 43.24
C LEU A 186 5.29 -4.11 43.35
N ARG A 187 6.53 -3.58 43.31
CA ARG A 187 6.77 -2.13 43.22
C ARG A 187 6.23 -1.58 41.91
N ASP A 188 5.70 -0.36 41.94
CA ASP A 188 5.30 0.34 40.71
C ASP A 188 6.55 0.60 39.86
N PRO A 189 6.64 0.01 38.64
CA PRO A 189 7.81 0.19 37.77
C PRO A 189 8.09 1.65 37.44
N ARG A 190 7.08 2.53 37.47
CA ARG A 190 7.23 3.97 37.17
C ARG A 190 8.00 4.74 38.24
N GLN A 191 8.16 4.14 39.43
CA GLN A 191 8.90 4.74 40.54
C GLN A 191 10.33 4.19 40.65
N ASP A 192 10.69 3.23 39.80
CA ASP A 192 12.00 2.58 39.80
C ASP A 192 12.87 3.17 38.67
N PRO A 193 14.00 3.84 38.98
CA PRO A 193 14.88 4.41 37.97
C PRO A 193 15.56 3.36 37.07
N GLU A 194 15.58 2.08 37.47
CA GLU A 194 16.12 0.99 36.65
C GLU A 194 15.10 0.47 35.63
N PHE A 195 13.81 0.78 35.80
CA PHE A 195 12.78 0.37 34.87
C PHE A 195 12.85 1.17 33.57
N ASN A 196 13.13 0.47 32.47
CA ASN A 196 13.03 1.02 31.14
C ASN A 196 12.41 -0.02 30.20
N VAL A 197 11.26 0.30 29.62
CA VAL A 197 10.56 -0.57 28.66
C VAL A 197 11.40 -0.87 27.41
N LYS A 198 12.30 0.05 27.04
CA LYS A 198 13.21 -0.13 25.89
C LYS A 198 14.28 -1.20 26.11
N ASN A 199 14.42 -1.72 27.33
CA ASN A 199 15.29 -2.86 27.59
C ASN A 199 14.67 -4.18 27.08
N ASP A 200 13.37 -4.19 26.76
CA ASP A 200 12.72 -5.33 26.12
C ASP A 200 12.96 -5.35 24.59
N PRO A 201 13.62 -6.39 24.04
CA PRO A 201 13.86 -6.50 22.60
C PRO A 201 12.57 -6.52 21.76
N SER A 202 11.50 -7.14 22.25
CA SER A 202 10.20 -7.16 21.54
C SER A 202 9.59 -5.77 21.43
N PHE A 203 9.61 -5.00 22.53
CA PHE A 203 9.16 -3.59 22.49
C PHE A 203 9.95 -2.77 21.47
N ARG A 204 11.28 -2.92 21.42
CA ARG A 204 12.12 -2.21 20.44
C ARG A 204 11.81 -2.58 19.00
N MET A 205 11.53 -3.85 18.72
CA MET A 205 11.14 -4.30 17.38
C MET A 205 9.83 -3.64 16.94
N LEU A 206 8.82 -3.62 17.82
CA LEU A 206 7.55 -2.94 17.56
C LEU A 206 7.72 -1.42 17.39
N GLU A 207 8.64 -0.79 18.13
CA GLU A 207 8.96 0.64 18.00
C GLU A 207 9.56 0.94 16.61
N ASN A 208 10.45 0.07 16.12
CA ASN A 208 11.03 0.19 14.78
C ASN A 208 9.97 0.01 13.68
N GLU A 209 9.11 -1.00 13.80
CA GLU A 209 7.99 -1.21 12.86
C GLU A 209 7.04 -0.01 12.85
N PHE A 210 6.68 0.52 14.03
CA PHE A 210 5.85 1.72 14.14
C PHE A 210 6.50 2.91 13.44
N HIS A 211 7.81 3.10 13.63
CA HIS A 211 8.56 4.16 12.97
C HIS A 211 8.57 4.00 11.45
N GLN A 212 8.79 2.77 10.94
CA GLN A 212 8.77 2.47 9.52
C GLN A 212 7.41 2.80 8.90
N ILE A 213 6.31 2.31 9.48
CA ILE A 213 4.95 2.61 8.99
C ILE A 213 4.71 4.13 8.95
N ASN A 214 5.18 4.87 9.96
CA ASN A 214 5.04 6.32 9.98
C ASN A 214 5.88 7.00 8.88
N GLN A 215 7.10 6.53 8.59
CA GLN A 215 7.90 7.03 7.47
C GLN A 215 7.21 6.78 6.13
N ASP A 216 6.69 5.57 5.92
CA ASP A 216 6.00 5.18 4.69
C ASP A 216 4.71 5.98 4.50
N MET A 217 3.93 6.17 5.58
CA MET A 217 2.77 7.06 5.58
C MET A 217 3.17 8.47 5.15
N VAL A 218 4.21 9.04 5.75
CA VAL A 218 4.67 10.39 5.41
C VAL A 218 5.12 10.47 3.95
N ALA A 219 5.80 9.44 3.44
CA ALA A 219 6.19 9.36 2.03
C ALA A 219 4.96 9.39 1.11
N VAL A 220 3.98 8.51 1.36
CA VAL A 220 2.72 8.43 0.60
C VAL A 220 1.95 9.75 0.66
N LEU A 221 1.82 10.36 1.83
CA LEU A 221 0.99 11.56 2.01
C LEU A 221 1.66 12.83 1.45
N ASN A 222 2.99 12.89 1.41
CA ASN A 222 3.71 14.07 0.93
C ASN A 222 4.03 14.02 -0.56
N SER A 223 4.04 12.84 -1.19
CA SER A 223 4.29 12.72 -2.63
C SER A 223 3.11 13.13 -3.51
N TYR A 224 1.92 13.35 -2.94
CA TYR A 224 0.73 13.77 -3.66
C TYR A 224 0.10 15.05 -3.08
N ASN A 225 -0.28 15.98 -3.95
CA ASN A 225 -0.76 17.30 -3.53
C ASN A 225 -1.77 17.95 -4.51
N ASP A 226 -2.38 17.19 -5.40
CA ASP A 226 -3.20 17.76 -6.49
C ASP A 226 -4.70 17.76 -6.22
N ASN A 227 -5.14 17.30 -5.04
CA ASN A 227 -6.55 17.24 -4.65
C ASN A 227 -6.82 17.87 -3.27
N GLU A 228 -7.81 18.75 -3.18
CA GLU A 228 -8.13 19.48 -1.93
C GLU A 228 -8.73 18.58 -0.84
N ASP A 229 -9.60 17.64 -1.18
CA ASP A 229 -10.14 16.67 -0.21
C ASP A 229 -9.01 15.81 0.37
N PHE A 230 -8.04 15.42 -0.47
CA PHE A 230 -6.84 14.71 -0.03
C PHE A 230 -5.95 15.55 0.90
N LYS A 231 -5.68 16.82 0.55
CA LYS A 231 -4.92 17.75 1.41
C LYS A 231 -5.56 17.89 2.78
N TYR A 232 -6.89 18.01 2.82
CA TYR A 232 -7.63 18.05 4.07
C TYR A 232 -7.46 16.75 4.87
N ALA A 233 -7.66 15.58 4.24
CA ALA A 233 -7.49 14.29 4.88
C ALA A 233 -6.07 14.13 5.48
N ARG A 234 -5.02 14.48 4.71
CA ARG A 234 -3.63 14.49 5.18
C ARG A 234 -3.43 15.38 6.42
N GLN A 235 -3.98 16.60 6.41
CA GLN A 235 -3.87 17.51 7.55
C GLN A 235 -4.55 16.92 8.80
N GLN A 236 -5.71 16.28 8.65
CA GLN A 236 -6.39 15.62 9.76
C GLN A 236 -5.57 14.44 10.30
N VAL A 237 -5.00 13.61 9.42
CA VAL A 237 -4.09 12.52 9.82
C VAL A 237 -2.91 13.04 10.63
N TYR A 238 -2.22 14.08 10.18
CA TYR A 238 -1.08 14.65 10.91
C TYR A 238 -1.49 15.26 12.26
N SER A 239 -2.63 15.94 12.33
CA SER A 239 -3.20 16.44 13.58
C SER A 239 -3.50 15.28 14.55
N ASP A 240 -4.04 14.17 14.05
CA ASP A 240 -4.44 13.04 14.87
C ASP A 240 -3.27 12.15 15.30
N CYS A 241 -2.16 12.14 14.55
CA CYS A 241 -0.91 11.46 14.93
C CYS A 241 -0.33 11.98 16.26
N GLU A 242 -0.75 13.16 16.73
CA GLU A 242 -0.41 13.66 18.05
C GLU A 242 -0.83 12.72 19.19
N ILE A 243 -1.82 11.83 18.95
CA ILE A 243 -2.24 10.78 19.90
C ILE A 243 -1.06 9.87 20.28
N PHE A 244 -0.17 9.55 19.32
CA PHE A 244 0.93 8.61 19.51
C PHE A 244 2.04 9.21 20.39
N SER A 245 2.12 10.54 20.45
CA SER A 245 3.04 11.26 21.34
C SER A 245 2.45 11.61 22.71
N GLY A 246 1.16 11.31 22.93
CA GLY A 246 0.41 11.69 24.12
C GLY A 246 0.00 13.17 24.19
N LYS A 247 0.33 13.98 23.18
CA LYS A 247 -0.10 15.38 23.07
C LYS A 247 -1.61 15.50 22.87
N LYS A 248 -2.19 14.58 22.11
CA LYS A 248 -3.64 14.39 22.02
C LYS A 248 -4.06 13.26 22.95
N GLN A 249 -5.24 13.39 23.54
CA GLN A 249 -5.82 12.38 24.43
C GLN A 249 -7.26 12.08 24.01
N THR A 250 -7.70 10.84 24.25
CA THR A 250 -9.07 10.38 24.02
C THR A 250 -9.51 9.50 25.18
N THR A 251 -10.81 9.47 25.46
CA THR A 251 -11.43 8.54 26.41
C THR A 251 -11.85 7.23 25.75
N ASP A 252 -11.94 7.19 24.42
CA ASP A 252 -12.28 6.00 23.64
C ASP A 252 -11.30 5.87 22.46
N LEU A 253 -10.29 5.01 22.63
CA LEU A 253 -9.30 4.71 21.60
C LEU A 253 -9.91 4.00 20.39
N ALA A 254 -10.93 3.16 20.59
CA ALA A 254 -11.55 2.43 19.49
C ALA A 254 -12.41 3.36 18.61
N ALA A 255 -13.15 4.29 19.21
CA ALA A 255 -13.82 5.34 18.44
C ALA A 255 -12.82 6.26 17.74
N PHE A 256 -11.74 6.65 18.41
CA PHE A 256 -10.71 7.49 17.83
C PHE A 256 -10.07 6.85 16.60
N PHE A 257 -9.61 5.60 16.69
CA PHE A 257 -8.95 4.93 15.56
C PHE A 257 -9.89 4.60 14.40
N ARG A 258 -11.20 4.46 14.65
CA ARG A 258 -12.22 4.41 13.58
C ARG A 258 -12.29 5.72 12.79
N VAL A 259 -12.24 6.87 13.46
CA VAL A 259 -12.22 8.17 12.77
C VAL A 259 -10.89 8.36 12.04
N PHE A 260 -9.77 8.09 12.71
CA PHE A 260 -8.42 8.24 12.18
C PHE A 260 -8.23 7.49 10.85
N SER A 261 -8.70 6.25 10.77
CA SER A 261 -8.62 5.42 9.56
C SER A 261 -9.69 5.73 8.48
N SER A 262 -10.62 6.65 8.75
CA SER A 262 -11.75 6.96 7.86
C SER A 262 -11.59 8.23 7.02
N TYR A 263 -10.54 9.03 7.26
CA TYR A 263 -10.36 10.32 6.58
C TYR A 263 -10.32 10.23 5.05
N PHE A 264 -9.91 9.08 4.50
CA PHE A 264 -9.85 8.83 3.06
C PHE A 264 -11.10 8.15 2.47
N ASP A 265 -12.06 7.71 3.29
CA ASP A 265 -13.19 6.87 2.84
C ASP A 265 -14.03 7.54 1.76
N LYS A 266 -14.30 8.84 1.91
CA LYS A 266 -15.05 9.61 0.91
C LYS A 266 -14.32 9.63 -0.43
N ILE A 267 -13.00 9.87 -0.41
CA ILE A 267 -12.17 9.94 -1.62
C ILE A 267 -12.15 8.58 -2.29
N LEU A 268 -11.88 7.52 -1.54
CA LEU A 268 -11.86 6.14 -2.01
C LEU A 268 -13.17 5.74 -2.69
N ASN A 269 -14.31 5.98 -2.04
CA ASN A 269 -15.62 5.64 -2.60
C ASN A 269 -15.93 6.39 -3.90
N VAL A 270 -15.50 7.65 -4.02
CA VAL A 270 -15.71 8.44 -5.24
C VAL A 270 -14.78 7.96 -6.35
N SER A 271 -13.51 7.77 -6.01
CA SER A 271 -12.43 7.45 -6.92
C SER A 271 -12.56 6.04 -7.50
N GLU A 272 -12.86 5.04 -6.65
CA GLU A 272 -13.12 3.66 -7.08
C GLU A 272 -14.22 3.59 -8.15
N ARG A 273 -15.33 4.31 -7.92
CA ARG A 273 -16.44 4.36 -8.87
C ARG A 273 -16.05 5.02 -10.20
N LYS A 274 -15.25 6.09 -10.15
CA LYS A 274 -14.76 6.75 -11.36
C LYS A 274 -13.83 5.82 -12.15
N LEU A 275 -12.85 5.20 -11.48
CA LEU A 275 -11.93 4.25 -12.09
C LEU A 275 -12.69 3.09 -12.73
N ASN A 276 -13.63 2.47 -12.01
CA ASN A 276 -14.44 1.38 -12.54
C ASN A 276 -15.19 1.79 -13.82
N ASN A 277 -15.74 3.01 -13.88
CA ASN A 277 -16.38 3.52 -15.08
C ASN A 277 -15.37 3.77 -16.21
N MET A 278 -14.23 4.40 -15.92
CA MET A 278 -13.19 4.68 -16.93
C MET A 278 -12.64 3.38 -17.56
N PHE A 279 -12.30 2.39 -16.74
CA PHE A 279 -11.86 1.07 -17.24
C PHE A 279 -12.94 0.34 -18.02
N TYR A 280 -14.21 0.46 -17.61
CA TYR A 280 -15.32 -0.12 -18.34
C TYR A 280 -15.46 0.50 -19.74
N GLU A 281 -15.40 1.82 -19.87
CA GLU A 281 -15.45 2.48 -21.17
C GLU A 281 -14.24 2.13 -22.06
N ILE A 282 -13.01 2.14 -21.51
CA ILE A 282 -11.82 1.69 -22.24
C ILE A 282 -11.98 0.26 -22.77
N SER A 283 -12.54 -0.63 -21.96
CA SER A 283 -12.75 -2.03 -22.35
C SER A 283 -13.78 -2.20 -23.48
N LYS A 284 -14.73 -1.27 -23.63
CA LYS A 284 -15.68 -1.28 -24.76
C LYS A 284 -15.00 -0.85 -26.05
N THR A 285 -14.21 0.22 -26.00
CA THR A 285 -13.50 0.77 -27.16
C THR A 285 -12.56 -0.26 -27.77
N VAL A 286 -11.79 -0.96 -26.93
CA VAL A 286 -10.89 -2.05 -27.38
C VAL A 286 -11.66 -3.20 -28.03
N LYS A 287 -12.84 -3.56 -27.50
CA LYS A 287 -13.67 -4.64 -28.06
C LYS A 287 -14.38 -4.26 -29.36
N SER A 288 -14.68 -2.97 -29.59
CA SER A 288 -15.22 -2.51 -30.86
C SER A 288 -14.16 -2.49 -31.96
N GLU A 289 -12.95 -2.03 -31.65
CA GLU A 289 -11.83 -1.97 -32.60
C GLU A 289 -11.41 -3.38 -33.06
N GLN A 290 -11.32 -4.35 -32.13
CA GLN A 290 -11.02 -5.76 -32.47
C GLN A 290 -12.10 -6.46 -33.32
N LYS A 291 -13.32 -5.91 -33.38
CA LYS A 291 -14.41 -6.44 -34.22
C LYS A 291 -14.44 -5.81 -35.61
N GLU A 292 -13.82 -4.65 -35.79
CA GLU A 292 -13.75 -3.98 -37.09
C GLU A 292 -12.53 -4.44 -37.91
N GLU A 293 -11.53 -5.05 -37.25
CA GLU A 293 -10.33 -5.63 -37.88
C GLU A 293 -10.42 -7.14 -38.18
N ALA A 294 -11.55 -7.80 -37.90
CA ALA A 294 -11.80 -9.23 -38.12
C ALA A 294 -12.85 -9.49 -39.22
#